data_AF-H2Z294-F1
#
_entry.id   AF-H2Z294-F1
#
_cell.length_a   1.000
_cell.length_b   1.000
_cell.length_c   1.000
_cell.angle_alpha   90.00
_cell.angle_beta   90.00
_cell.angle_gamma   90.00
#
_symmetry.space_group_name_H-M   'P 1'
#
loop_
_entity.id
_entity.type
_entity.pdbx_description
1 polymer ?
#
loop_
_entity_poly.entity_id
_entity_poly.type
_entity_poly.pdbx_seq_one_letter_code
_entity_poly.pdbx_strand_id
1 'polypeptide(L)'
;MTTTYSILEEYYYNYYRYYKHKMPNVDVRVVLFGTITAISVFQYISWMTSYNTAIQYMVQNSKYRTAAKEEAKQRGVWVEKRKQKKFKTKEDLKQEEEDLIRSIIEEKMDIRGGYQKPVLTDVLWMQMILLPYYIYKFFHFQVSWIYNYTIMKKAYTEEDKIYLICKNLGIKPVAWDMQSDKSKYECVHRELWIKSNAQVYIAEKQEEMKAKMADDPRMKRYRRWMNKGGPGRITFDED
;
A
#
# COMPACT_ATOMS: atom_id res chain seq x y z
N MET A 1 47.35 40.57 13.95
CA MET A 1 46.31 39.57 13.62
C MET A 1 44.93 40.18 13.45
N THR A 2 44.56 41.29 14.12
CA THR A 2 43.23 41.91 14.00
C THR A 2 42.94 42.56 12.65
N THR A 3 43.94 43.14 11.99
CA THR A 3 43.78 43.86 10.71
C THR A 3 43.43 42.94 9.52
N THR A 4 43.85 41.68 9.55
CA THR A 4 43.52 40.73 8.47
C THR A 4 42.06 40.26 8.56
N TYR A 5 41.51 40.11 9.77
CA TYR A 5 40.11 39.76 9.97
C TYR A 5 39.17 40.88 9.53
N SER A 6 39.50 42.15 9.81
CA SER A 6 38.66 43.27 9.36
C SER A 6 38.61 43.41 7.84
N ILE A 7 39.73 43.18 7.15
CA ILE A 7 39.79 43.21 5.68
C ILE A 7 38.99 42.04 5.08
N LEU A 8 39.04 40.87 5.71
CA LEU A 8 38.23 39.70 5.29
C LEU A 8 36.73 39.98 5.48
N GLU A 9 36.31 40.51 6.62
CA GLU A 9 34.91 40.88 6.87
C GLU A 9 34.39 41.92 5.86
N GLU A 10 35.19 42.94 5.56
CA GLU A 10 34.85 43.98 4.59
C GLU A 10 34.80 43.45 3.15
N TYR A 11 35.71 42.53 2.81
CA TYR A 11 35.70 41.79 1.54
C TYR A 11 34.43 40.92 1.41
N TYR A 12 34.09 40.12 2.43
CA TYR A 12 32.88 39.29 2.44
C TYR A 12 31.61 40.13 2.40
N TYR A 13 31.57 41.25 3.11
CA TYR A 13 30.43 42.17 3.11
C TYR A 13 30.22 42.81 1.73
N ASN A 14 31.29 43.31 1.10
CA ASN A 14 31.23 43.88 -0.24
C ASN A 14 30.92 42.82 -1.30
N TYR A 15 31.48 41.61 -1.17
CA TYR A 15 31.17 40.46 -2.04
C TYR A 15 29.69 40.08 -1.93
N TYR A 16 29.16 39.92 -0.71
CA TYR A 16 27.76 39.62 -0.48
C TYR A 16 26.83 40.70 -1.06
N ARG A 17 27.17 41.99 -0.88
CA ARG A 17 26.40 43.11 -1.41
C ARG A 17 26.41 43.18 -2.94
N TYR A 18 27.55 42.92 -3.57
CA TYR A 18 27.70 42.88 -5.02
C TYR A 18 26.85 41.78 -5.66
N TYR A 19 26.88 40.58 -5.08
CA TYR A 19 26.08 39.46 -5.57
C TYR A 19 24.59 39.57 -5.21
N LYS A 20 24.23 40.19 -4.07
CA LYS A 20 22.83 40.45 -3.69
C LYS A 20 22.08 41.32 -4.70
N HIS A 21 22.75 42.27 -5.36
CA HIS A 21 22.12 43.13 -6.38
C HIS A 21 22.20 42.57 -7.80
N LYS A 22 23.16 41.69 -8.10
CA LYS A 22 23.36 41.13 -9.44
C LYS A 22 22.69 39.78 -9.66
N MET A 23 22.35 39.05 -8.60
CA MET A 23 21.59 37.82 -8.76
C MET A 23 20.16 38.15 -9.19
N PRO A 24 19.66 37.55 -10.27
CA PRO A 24 18.25 37.68 -10.61
C PRO A 24 17.43 37.18 -9.43
N ASN A 25 16.53 38.02 -8.90
CA ASN A 25 15.62 37.64 -7.84
C ASN A 25 14.60 36.65 -8.42
N VAL A 26 14.98 35.38 -8.51
CA VAL A 26 14.05 34.31 -8.85
C VAL A 26 13.23 34.04 -7.59
N ASP A 27 11.93 34.27 -7.67
CA ASP A 27 11.02 33.93 -6.57
C ASP A 27 11.17 32.45 -6.24
N VAL A 28 11.60 32.16 -5.01
CA VAL A 28 11.78 30.78 -4.50
C VAL A 28 10.48 29.97 -4.68
N ARG A 29 9.32 30.63 -4.60
CA ARG A 29 8.00 30.03 -4.85
C ARG A 29 7.87 29.45 -6.26
N VAL A 30 8.40 30.15 -7.28
CA VAL A 30 8.37 29.69 -8.68
C VAL A 30 9.29 28.49 -8.85
N VAL A 31 10.47 28.52 -8.22
CA VAL A 31 11.41 27.38 -8.23
C VAL A 31 10.78 26.15 -7.54
N LEU A 32 10.14 26.34 -6.39
CA LEU A 32 9.42 25.28 -5.68
C LEU A 32 8.27 24.72 -6.52
N PHE A 33 7.45 25.58 -7.13
CA PHE A 33 6.35 25.15 -7.99
C PHE A 33 6.88 24.34 -9.19
N GLY A 34 7.94 24.82 -9.84
CA GLY A 34 8.57 24.15 -10.99
C GLY A 34 9.14 22.79 -10.62
N THR A 35 9.89 22.72 -9.51
CA THR A 35 10.48 21.47 -9.02
C THR A 35 9.42 20.45 -8.61
N ILE A 36 8.37 20.84 -7.88
CA ILE A 36 7.27 19.96 -7.49
C ILE A 36 6.53 19.43 -8.73
N THR A 37 6.33 20.28 -9.74
CA THR A 37 5.72 19.87 -11.00
C THR A 37 6.57 18.85 -11.74
N ALA A 38 7.88 19.11 -11.87
CA ALA A 38 8.81 18.17 -12.50
C ALA A 38 8.82 16.81 -11.79
N ILE A 39 8.88 16.81 -10.46
CA ILE A 39 8.84 15.57 -9.66
C ILE A 39 7.50 14.85 -9.85
N SER A 40 6.37 15.56 -9.82
CA SER A 40 5.04 14.95 -9.97
C SER A 40 4.87 14.27 -11.34
N VAL A 41 5.34 14.92 -12.40
CA VAL A 41 5.33 14.34 -13.76
C VAL A 41 6.23 13.11 -13.83
N PHE A 42 7.46 13.21 -13.30
CA PHE A 42 8.40 12.09 -13.29
C PHE A 42 7.86 10.89 -12.51
N GLN A 43 7.25 11.13 -11.34
CA GLN A 43 6.59 10.10 -10.53
C GLN A 43 5.47 9.41 -11.30
N TYR A 44 4.57 10.16 -11.93
CA TYR A 44 3.46 9.59 -12.68
C TYR A 44 3.94 8.72 -13.84
N ILE A 45 4.93 9.21 -14.61
CA ILE A 45 5.54 8.43 -15.69
C ILE A 45 6.20 7.17 -15.13
N SER A 46 6.98 7.29 -14.05
CA SER A 46 7.66 6.16 -13.41
C SER A 46 6.70 5.08 -12.90
N TRP A 47 5.56 5.46 -12.33
CA TRP A 47 4.53 4.51 -11.90
C TRP A 47 3.82 3.88 -13.10
N MET A 48 3.52 4.66 -14.14
CA MET A 48 2.90 4.14 -15.36
C MET A 48 3.80 3.14 -16.08
N THR A 49 5.11 3.43 -16.18
CA THR A 49 6.07 2.49 -16.78
C THR A 49 6.20 1.24 -15.93
N SER A 50 6.33 1.36 -14.61
CA SER A 50 6.40 0.21 -13.70
C SER A 50 5.17 -0.68 -13.81
N TYR A 51 3.97 -0.10 -13.79
CA TYR A 51 2.70 -0.81 -13.97
C TYR A 51 2.66 -1.59 -15.30
N ASN A 52 3.04 -0.94 -16.41
CA ASN A 52 3.08 -1.58 -17.72
C ASN A 52 4.10 -2.74 -17.77
N THR A 53 5.28 -2.56 -17.16
CA THR A 53 6.29 -3.62 -17.06
C THR A 53 5.78 -4.82 -16.27
N ALA A 54 5.05 -4.59 -15.16
CA ALA A 54 4.46 -5.67 -14.36
C ALA A 54 3.44 -6.48 -15.16
N ILE A 55 2.55 -5.80 -15.90
CA ILE A 55 1.58 -6.46 -16.78
C ILE A 55 2.30 -7.28 -17.86
N GLN A 56 3.29 -6.68 -18.53
CA GLN A 56 4.01 -7.36 -19.59
C GLN A 56 4.72 -8.62 -19.08
N TYR A 57 5.34 -8.55 -17.90
CA TYR A 57 5.94 -9.71 -17.24
C TYR A 57 4.91 -10.81 -16.94
N MET A 58 3.73 -10.45 -16.44
CA MET A 58 2.66 -11.40 -16.14
C MET A 58 2.11 -12.06 -17.41
N VAL A 59 1.89 -11.30 -18.48
CA VAL A 59 1.41 -11.81 -19.77
C VAL A 59 2.41 -12.79 -20.39
N GLN A 60 3.71 -12.50 -20.29
CA GLN A 60 4.77 -13.37 -20.80
C GLN A 60 4.87 -14.69 -20.00
N ASN A 61 4.60 -14.66 -18.70
CA ASN A 61 4.74 -15.82 -17.85
C ASN A 61 3.58 -16.83 -18.06
N SER A 62 3.95 -18.06 -18.42
CA SER A 62 3.03 -19.16 -18.73
C SER A 62 2.04 -19.48 -17.60
N LYS A 63 2.43 -19.29 -16.33
CA LYS A 63 1.56 -19.57 -15.17
C LYS A 63 0.34 -18.65 -15.14
N TYR A 64 0.56 -17.34 -15.26
CA TYR A 64 -0.54 -16.36 -15.25
C TYR A 64 -1.38 -16.45 -16.52
N ARG A 65 -0.73 -16.72 -17.67
CA ARG A 65 -1.44 -16.93 -18.93
C ARG A 65 -2.40 -18.11 -18.90
N THR A 66 -1.99 -19.22 -18.29
CA THR A 66 -2.85 -20.40 -18.15
C THR A 66 -4.03 -20.12 -17.21
N ALA A 67 -3.75 -19.49 -16.06
CA ALA A 67 -4.80 -19.08 -15.11
C ALA A 67 -5.81 -18.10 -15.74
N ALA A 68 -5.34 -17.12 -16.52
CA ALA A 68 -6.21 -16.19 -17.23
C ALA A 68 -7.10 -16.88 -18.28
N LYS A 69 -6.57 -17.89 -19.00
CA LYS A 69 -7.36 -18.69 -19.95
C LYS A 69 -8.42 -19.54 -19.25
N GLU A 70 -8.10 -20.14 -18.11
CA GLU A 70 -9.07 -20.90 -17.31
C GLU A 70 -10.21 -20.01 -16.83
N GLU A 71 -9.88 -18.82 -16.32
CA GLU A 71 -10.87 -17.81 -15.94
C GLU A 71 -11.74 -17.37 -17.13
N ALA A 72 -11.13 -17.10 -18.28
CA ALA A 72 -11.85 -16.72 -19.49
C ALA A 72 -12.87 -17.78 -19.92
N LYS A 73 -12.51 -19.07 -19.76
CA LYS A 73 -13.41 -20.20 -20.01
C LYS A 73 -14.53 -20.26 -18.98
N GLN A 74 -14.24 -20.06 -17.69
CA GLN A 74 -15.26 -20.03 -16.63
C GLN A 74 -16.28 -18.91 -16.86
N ARG A 75 -15.84 -17.75 -17.34
CA ARG A 75 -16.71 -16.61 -17.68
C ARG A 75 -17.46 -16.77 -19.00
N GLY A 76 -17.16 -17.81 -19.79
CA GLY A 76 -17.77 -18.04 -21.10
C GLY A 76 -17.36 -17.04 -22.21
N VAL A 77 -16.41 -16.15 -21.93
CA VAL A 77 -15.91 -15.13 -22.87
C VAL A 77 -14.84 -15.69 -23.80
N TRP A 78 -14.28 -16.86 -23.46
CA TRP A 78 -13.30 -17.55 -24.31
C TRP A 78 -13.96 -18.15 -25.56
N VAL A 79 -13.76 -17.51 -26.72
CA VAL A 79 -14.26 -18.04 -28.00
C VAL A 79 -13.25 -19.03 -28.59
N GLU A 80 -13.70 -20.24 -28.91
CA GLU A 80 -12.86 -21.21 -29.60
C GLU A 80 -12.56 -20.77 -31.04
N LYS A 81 -11.29 -20.95 -31.45
CA LYS A 81 -10.74 -20.59 -32.77
C LYS A 81 -11.56 -21.07 -33.98
N ARG A 82 -12.43 -22.08 -33.82
CA ARG A 82 -13.34 -22.56 -34.88
C ARG A 82 -14.54 -21.63 -35.11
N LYS A 83 -15.04 -20.93 -34.10
CA LYS A 83 -16.19 -20.01 -34.20
C LYS A 83 -15.81 -18.61 -34.73
N GLN A 84 -14.58 -18.17 -34.46
CA GLN A 84 -14.07 -16.83 -34.84
C GLN A 84 -13.65 -16.69 -36.33
N LYS A 85 -13.40 -17.80 -37.04
CA LYS A 85 -12.90 -17.80 -38.43
C LYS A 85 -13.85 -17.22 -39.48
N LYS A 86 -15.10 -16.89 -39.14
CA LYS A 86 -16.09 -16.43 -40.13
C LYS A 86 -15.97 -14.96 -40.53
N PHE A 87 -15.26 -14.09 -39.78
CA PHE A 87 -15.26 -12.64 -40.05
C PHE A 87 -13.96 -11.86 -39.75
N LYS A 88 -12.86 -12.47 -39.28
CA LYS A 88 -11.64 -11.73 -38.85
C LYS A 88 -10.33 -12.34 -39.34
N THR A 89 -9.31 -11.50 -39.51
CA THR A 89 -7.94 -11.86 -39.91
C THR A 89 -7.24 -12.63 -38.79
N LYS A 90 -6.26 -13.48 -39.14
CA LYS A 90 -5.50 -14.27 -38.14
C LYS A 90 -4.72 -13.41 -37.14
N GLU A 91 -4.36 -12.18 -37.52
CA GLU A 91 -3.61 -11.24 -36.68
C GLU A 91 -4.53 -10.55 -35.68
N ASP A 92 -5.68 -10.03 -36.14
CA ASP A 92 -6.73 -9.44 -35.28
C ASP A 92 -7.19 -10.44 -34.20
N LEU A 93 -7.34 -11.72 -34.56
CA LEU A 93 -7.73 -12.76 -33.61
C LEU A 93 -6.67 -13.02 -32.53
N LYS A 94 -5.38 -12.87 -32.85
CA LYS A 94 -4.30 -13.01 -31.86
C LYS A 94 -4.28 -11.80 -30.92
N GLN A 95 -4.49 -10.59 -31.44
CA GLN A 95 -4.58 -9.37 -30.63
C GLN A 95 -5.76 -9.44 -29.67
N GLU A 96 -6.94 -9.87 -30.13
CA GLU A 96 -8.12 -10.03 -29.26
C GLU A 96 -7.89 -11.06 -28.15
N GLU A 97 -7.20 -12.18 -28.46
CA GLU A 97 -6.82 -13.16 -27.44
C GLU A 97 -5.83 -12.56 -26.41
N GLU A 98 -4.86 -11.78 -26.87
CA GLU A 98 -3.86 -11.13 -26.00
C GLU A 98 -4.46 -10.03 -25.14
N ASP A 99 -5.35 -9.21 -25.69
CA ASP A 99 -6.08 -8.15 -24.97
C ASP A 99 -7.06 -8.74 -23.94
N LEU A 100 -7.71 -9.86 -24.26
CA LEU A 100 -8.55 -10.57 -23.31
C LEU A 100 -7.72 -11.14 -22.15
N ILE A 101 -6.57 -11.76 -22.45
CA ILE A 101 -5.67 -12.27 -21.41
C ILE A 101 -5.15 -11.12 -20.54
N ARG A 102 -4.76 -10.01 -21.16
CA ARG A 102 -4.26 -8.82 -20.47
C ARG A 102 -5.31 -8.22 -19.55
N SER A 103 -6.55 -8.03 -20.02
CA SER A 103 -7.64 -7.47 -19.21
C SER A 103 -8.01 -8.35 -18.01
N ILE A 104 -8.04 -9.68 -18.18
CA ILE A 104 -8.28 -10.61 -17.07
C ILE A 104 -7.15 -10.55 -16.03
N ILE A 105 -5.90 -10.44 -16.50
CA ILE A 105 -4.75 -10.26 -15.61
C ILE A 105 -4.89 -8.93 -14.86
N GLU A 106 -5.15 -7.82 -15.56
CA GLU A 106 -5.34 -6.50 -14.96
C GLU A 106 -6.43 -6.47 -13.88
N GLU A 107 -7.55 -7.19 -14.08
CA GLU A 107 -8.64 -7.27 -13.11
C GLU A 107 -8.28 -8.10 -11.87
N LYS A 108 -7.59 -9.23 -12.05
CA LYS A 108 -7.17 -10.11 -10.94
C LYS A 108 -5.89 -9.65 -10.23
N MET A 109 -5.25 -8.60 -10.73
CA MET A 109 -3.97 -8.11 -10.25
C MET A 109 -4.13 -7.27 -8.97
N ASP A 110 -4.11 -7.90 -7.79
CA ASP A 110 -3.85 -7.17 -6.52
C ASP A 110 -2.34 -7.02 -6.29
N ILE A 111 -1.67 -6.23 -7.14
CA ILE A 111 -0.27 -5.88 -6.89
C ILE A 111 -0.20 -4.71 -5.92
N ARG A 112 0.45 -4.95 -4.79
CA ARG A 112 0.75 -3.95 -3.77
C ARG A 112 2.13 -3.34 -4.00
N GLY A 113 2.25 -2.03 -3.78
CA GLY A 113 3.53 -1.30 -3.86
C GLY A 113 3.73 -0.57 -5.20
N GLY A 114 4.99 -0.44 -5.64
CA GLY A 114 5.39 0.42 -6.78
C GLY A 114 4.90 0.00 -8.18
N TYR A 115 4.11 -1.08 -8.27
CA TYR A 115 3.55 -1.64 -9.50
C TYR A 115 2.01 -1.54 -9.54
N GLN A 116 1.41 -0.80 -8.62
CA GLN A 116 -0.03 -0.55 -8.59
C GLN A 116 -0.44 0.36 -9.76
N LYS A 117 -1.70 0.25 -10.19
CA LYS A 117 -2.28 1.17 -11.17
C LYS A 117 -2.13 2.61 -10.66
N PRO A 118 -1.53 3.53 -11.45
CA PRO A 118 -1.34 4.91 -11.00
C PRO A 118 -2.69 5.58 -10.79
N VAL A 119 -2.93 6.07 -9.56
CA VAL A 119 -4.12 6.85 -9.22
C VAL A 119 -3.74 8.32 -9.13
N LEU A 120 -4.52 9.20 -9.75
CA LEU A 120 -4.22 10.63 -9.78
C LEU A 120 -4.18 11.25 -8.38
N THR A 121 -4.93 10.71 -7.42
CA THR A 121 -4.92 11.16 -6.01
C THR A 121 -3.57 10.98 -5.32
N ASP A 122 -2.76 10.03 -5.81
CA ASP A 122 -1.49 9.67 -5.19
C ASP A 122 -0.34 10.51 -5.72
N VAL A 123 -0.57 11.31 -6.76
CA VAL A 123 0.40 12.26 -7.30
C VAL A 123 0.65 13.36 -6.26
N LEU A 124 1.92 13.73 -6.04
CA LEU A 124 2.33 14.72 -5.03
C LEU A 124 1.52 16.02 -5.10
N TRP A 125 1.28 16.55 -6.30
CA TRP A 125 0.44 17.75 -6.49
C TRP A 125 -0.95 17.60 -5.89
N MET A 126 -1.62 16.46 -6.15
CA MET A 126 -2.95 16.19 -5.62
C MET A 126 -2.91 15.96 -4.12
N GLN A 127 -1.89 15.26 -3.62
CA GLN A 127 -1.69 15.06 -2.19
C GLN A 127 -1.51 16.39 -1.46
N MET A 128 -0.72 17.33 -1.98
CA MET A 128 -0.53 18.64 -1.35
C MET A 128 -1.83 19.46 -1.27
N ILE A 129 -2.68 19.36 -2.28
CA ILE A 129 -3.98 20.05 -2.29
C ILE A 129 -4.96 19.41 -1.30
N LEU A 130 -4.95 18.09 -1.17
CA LEU A 130 -5.86 17.35 -0.28
C LEU A 130 -5.37 17.29 1.18
N LEU A 131 -4.07 17.44 1.41
CA LEU A 131 -3.45 17.33 2.73
C LEU A 131 -4.05 18.30 3.76
N PRO A 132 -4.28 19.60 3.46
CA PRO A 132 -4.95 20.51 4.39
C PRO A 132 -6.34 20.03 4.81
N TYR A 133 -7.10 19.45 3.87
CA TYR A 133 -8.42 18.90 4.16
C TYR A 133 -8.35 17.69 5.11
N TYR A 134 -7.42 16.77 4.87
CA TYR A 134 -7.21 15.62 5.76
C TYR A 134 -6.73 16.04 7.15
N ILE A 135 -5.84 17.03 7.22
CA ILE A 135 -5.38 17.62 8.49
C ILE A 135 -6.56 18.22 9.26
N TYR A 136 -7.40 19.02 8.60
CA TYR A 136 -8.58 19.61 9.23
C TYR A 136 -9.51 18.54 9.77
N LYS A 137 -9.83 17.51 8.96
CA LYS A 137 -10.69 16.40 9.38
C LYS A 137 -10.09 15.65 10.58
N PHE A 138 -8.78 15.43 10.58
CA PHE A 138 -8.08 14.79 11.69
C PHE A 138 -8.17 15.64 12.97
N PHE A 139 -7.85 16.93 12.92
CA PHE A 139 -7.93 17.79 14.09
C PHE A 139 -9.37 17.95 14.59
N HIS A 140 -10.34 18.11 13.70
CA HIS A 140 -11.74 18.15 14.06
C HIS A 140 -12.16 16.89 14.83
N PHE A 141 -11.77 15.71 14.35
CA PHE A 141 -12.01 14.45 15.04
C PHE A 141 -11.34 14.41 16.41
N GLN A 142 -10.05 14.78 16.51
CA GLN A 142 -9.32 14.76 17.79
C GLN A 142 -9.91 15.73 18.81
N VAL A 143 -10.22 16.96 18.40
CA VAL A 143 -10.82 17.99 19.26
C VAL A 143 -12.20 17.54 19.73
N SER A 144 -13.03 17.04 18.81
CA SER A 144 -14.36 16.50 19.15
C SER A 144 -14.25 15.31 20.12
N TRP A 145 -13.29 14.42 19.91
CA TRP A 145 -13.05 13.26 20.77
C TRP A 145 -12.64 13.69 22.18
N ILE A 146 -11.66 14.58 22.31
CA ILE A 146 -11.20 15.10 23.61
C ILE A 146 -12.32 15.83 24.33
N TYR A 147 -13.06 16.68 23.62
CA TYR A 147 -14.17 17.43 24.20
C TYR A 147 -15.29 16.50 24.73
N ASN A 148 -15.75 15.55 23.91
CA ASN A 148 -16.86 14.68 24.27
C ASN A 148 -16.49 13.65 25.35
N TYR A 149 -15.30 13.04 25.25
CA TYR A 149 -14.93 11.90 26.10
C TYR A 149 -14.07 12.28 27.31
N THR A 150 -13.17 13.25 27.17
CA THR A 150 -12.30 13.65 28.29
C THR A 150 -12.96 14.72 29.15
N ILE A 151 -13.58 15.74 28.53
CA ILE A 151 -14.15 16.89 29.25
C ILE A 151 -15.61 16.60 29.66
N MET A 152 -16.48 16.25 28.72
CA MET A 152 -17.91 16.02 29.01
C MET A 152 -18.22 14.63 29.57
N LYS A 153 -17.28 13.66 29.51
CA LYS A 153 -17.45 12.26 29.96
C LYS A 153 -18.74 11.60 29.45
N LYS A 154 -19.11 11.86 28.19
CA LYS A 154 -20.28 11.22 27.56
C LYS A 154 -20.05 9.72 27.40
N ALA A 155 -21.13 8.94 27.42
CA ALA A 155 -21.08 7.53 27.06
C ALA A 155 -20.65 7.36 25.60
N TYR A 156 -19.82 6.34 25.32
CA TYR A 156 -19.37 6.04 23.96
C TYR A 156 -20.56 5.65 23.08
N THR A 157 -20.71 6.34 21.95
CA THR A 157 -21.60 5.95 20.86
C THR A 157 -21.19 4.58 20.32
N GLU A 158 -22.12 3.85 19.71
CA GLU A 158 -21.82 2.55 19.09
C GLU A 158 -20.70 2.65 18.04
N GLU A 159 -20.71 3.70 17.21
CA GLU A 159 -19.66 3.97 16.22
C GLU A 159 -18.28 4.21 16.89
N ASP A 160 -18.26 4.94 18.00
CA ASP A 160 -17.03 5.24 18.74
C ASP A 160 -16.47 4.01 19.46
N LYS A 161 -17.35 3.11 19.92
CA LYS A 161 -16.96 1.78 20.42
C LYS A 161 -16.30 0.95 19.32
N ILE A 162 -16.88 0.93 18.11
CA ILE A 162 -16.30 0.22 16.97
C ILE A 162 -14.93 0.81 16.62
N TYR A 163 -14.79 2.13 16.59
CA TYR A 163 -13.50 2.80 16.39
C TYR A 163 -12.46 2.35 17.43
N LEU A 164 -12.83 2.29 18.71
CA LEU A 164 -11.96 1.83 19.78
C LEU A 164 -11.60 0.35 19.66
N ILE A 165 -12.55 -0.52 19.32
CA ILE A 165 -12.30 -1.95 19.07
C ILE A 165 -11.27 -2.11 17.94
N CYS A 166 -11.50 -1.45 16.80
CA CYS A 166 -10.57 -1.48 15.65
C CYS A 166 -9.18 -1.00 16.06
N LYS A 167 -9.10 0.10 16.82
CA LYS A 167 -7.84 0.67 17.31
C LYS A 167 -7.11 -0.26 18.27
N ASN A 168 -7.83 -0.89 19.20
CA ASN A 168 -7.26 -1.81 20.18
C ASN A 168 -6.77 -3.12 19.54
N LEU A 169 -7.49 -3.62 18.53
CA LEU A 169 -7.13 -4.82 17.79
C LEU A 169 -6.08 -4.57 16.69
N GLY A 170 -5.81 -3.30 16.34
CA GLY A 170 -4.91 -2.95 15.24
C GLY A 170 -5.48 -3.25 13.84
N ILE A 171 -6.81 -3.31 13.71
CA ILE A 171 -7.51 -3.64 12.47
C ILE A 171 -7.97 -2.35 11.79
N LYS A 172 -7.82 -2.27 10.46
CA LYS A 172 -8.35 -1.14 9.68
C LYS A 172 -9.89 -1.22 9.61
N PRO A 173 -10.62 -0.08 9.59
CA PRO A 173 -12.09 -0.08 9.50
C PRO A 173 -12.64 -0.95 8.36
N VAL A 174 -12.02 -0.90 7.18
CA VAL A 174 -12.43 -1.74 6.03
C VAL A 174 -12.33 -3.24 6.32
N ALA A 175 -11.30 -3.66 7.07
CA ALA A 175 -11.13 -5.05 7.44
C ALA A 175 -12.12 -5.47 8.54
N TRP A 176 -12.55 -4.54 9.38
CA TRP A 176 -13.66 -4.76 10.31
C TRP A 176 -14.98 -5.01 9.57
N ASP A 177 -15.28 -4.23 8.54
CA ASP A 177 -16.52 -4.38 7.76
C ASP A 177 -16.60 -5.74 7.06
N MET A 178 -15.47 -6.26 6.57
CA MET A 178 -15.35 -7.59 5.96
C MET A 178 -15.45 -8.76 6.96
N GLN A 179 -15.34 -8.50 8.26
CA GLN A 179 -15.38 -9.54 9.30
C GLN A 179 -16.80 -10.12 9.44
N SER A 180 -16.91 -11.40 9.79
CA SER A 180 -18.21 -12.06 10.01
C SER A 180 -19.00 -11.42 11.16
N ASP A 181 -20.33 -11.35 11.01
CA ASP A 181 -21.21 -10.73 12.01
C ASP A 181 -21.11 -11.39 13.39
N LYS A 182 -20.89 -12.71 13.43
CA LYS A 182 -20.64 -13.45 14.68
C LYS A 182 -19.39 -12.93 15.41
N SER A 183 -18.31 -12.69 14.68
CA SER A 183 -17.07 -12.16 15.26
C SER A 183 -17.26 -10.72 15.74
N LYS A 184 -17.98 -9.89 14.98
CA LYS A 184 -18.31 -8.51 15.37
C LYS A 184 -19.13 -8.50 16.67
N TYR A 185 -20.15 -9.35 16.75
CA TYR A 185 -20.97 -9.50 17.95
C TYR A 185 -20.13 -9.94 19.17
N GLU A 186 -19.27 -10.94 19.03
CA GLU A 186 -18.37 -11.38 20.10
C GLU A 186 -17.47 -10.24 20.60
N CYS A 187 -16.91 -9.43 19.69
CA CYS A 187 -16.06 -8.31 20.02
C CYS A 187 -16.79 -7.20 20.79
N VAL A 188 -18.05 -6.93 20.44
CA VAL A 188 -18.89 -5.97 21.17
C VAL A 188 -19.32 -6.56 22.52
N HIS A 189 -19.70 -7.83 22.56
CA HIS A 189 -20.16 -8.50 23.79
C HIS A 189 -19.06 -8.60 24.85
N ARG A 190 -17.81 -8.87 24.45
CA ARG A 190 -16.63 -8.90 25.35
C ARG A 190 -16.10 -7.51 25.71
N GLU A 191 -16.76 -6.46 25.28
CA GLU A 191 -16.38 -5.07 25.55
C GLU A 191 -14.95 -4.73 25.12
N LEU A 192 -14.52 -5.19 23.94
CA LEU A 192 -13.14 -5.02 23.46
C LEU A 192 -12.74 -3.55 23.19
N TRP A 193 -13.66 -2.59 23.37
CA TRP A 193 -13.32 -1.16 23.42
C TRP A 193 -12.48 -0.82 24.66
N ILE A 194 -12.54 -1.64 25.71
CA ILE A 194 -11.68 -1.53 26.89
C ILE A 194 -10.34 -2.22 26.60
N LYS A 195 -9.25 -1.49 26.80
CA LYS A 195 -7.89 -1.94 26.44
C LYS A 195 -7.47 -3.22 27.17
N SER A 196 -7.87 -3.43 28.42
CA SER A 196 -7.57 -4.66 29.18
C SER A 196 -8.20 -5.89 28.55
N ASN A 197 -9.48 -5.82 28.23
CA ASN A 197 -10.24 -6.94 27.65
C ASN A 197 -9.71 -7.27 26.25
N ALA A 198 -9.38 -6.24 25.46
CA ALA A 198 -8.74 -6.40 24.16
C ALA A 198 -7.40 -7.14 24.24
N GLN A 199 -6.56 -6.84 25.23
CA GLN A 199 -5.27 -7.51 25.40
C GLN A 199 -5.44 -9.00 25.72
N VAL A 200 -6.37 -9.33 26.62
CA VAL A 200 -6.70 -10.73 26.95
C VAL A 200 -7.20 -11.47 25.71
N TYR A 201 -8.12 -10.87 24.96
CA TYR A 201 -8.64 -11.46 23.73
C TYR A 201 -7.56 -11.66 22.65
N ILE A 202 -6.65 -10.70 22.48
CA ILE A 202 -5.52 -10.84 21.55
C ILE A 202 -4.61 -12.00 21.98
N ALA A 203 -4.34 -12.15 23.29
CA ALA A 203 -3.54 -13.25 23.81
C ALA A 203 -4.23 -14.60 23.56
N GLU A 204 -5.52 -14.73 23.86
CA GLU A 204 -6.32 -15.93 23.57
C GLU A 204 -6.27 -16.29 22.08
N LYS A 205 -6.49 -15.32 21.19
CA LYS A 205 -6.44 -15.57 19.74
C LYS A 205 -5.05 -15.93 19.24
N GLN A 206 -4.01 -15.35 19.83
CA GLN A 206 -2.64 -15.75 19.51
C GLN A 206 -2.34 -17.18 19.98
N GLU A 207 -2.85 -17.60 21.14
CA GLU A 207 -2.71 -18.96 21.65
C GLU A 207 -3.49 -19.97 20.80
N GLU A 208 -4.74 -19.68 20.43
CA GLU A 208 -5.52 -20.49 19.50
C GLU A 208 -4.79 -20.68 18.17
N MET A 209 -4.22 -19.58 17.62
CA MET A 209 -3.46 -19.62 16.37
C MET A 209 -2.17 -20.44 16.51
N LYS A 210 -1.44 -20.27 17.62
CA LYS A 210 -0.25 -21.07 17.93
C LYS A 210 -0.59 -22.55 18.11
N ALA A 211 -1.69 -22.88 18.78
CA ALA A 211 -2.15 -24.26 18.96
C ALA A 211 -2.54 -24.90 17.61
N LYS A 212 -3.28 -24.18 16.75
CA LYS A 212 -3.60 -24.63 15.39
C LYS A 212 -2.36 -24.82 14.53
N MET A 213 -1.40 -23.89 14.58
CA MET A 213 -0.11 -24.05 13.89
C MET A 213 0.72 -25.19 14.47
N ALA A 214 0.65 -25.41 15.78
CA ALA A 214 1.31 -26.51 16.43
C ALA A 214 0.72 -27.86 15.99
N ASP A 215 -0.59 -27.90 15.73
CA ASP A 215 -1.30 -29.09 15.28
C ASP A 215 -1.18 -29.37 13.78
N ASP A 216 -1.04 -28.32 12.94
CA ASP A 216 -0.93 -28.45 11.48
C ASP A 216 0.18 -29.44 11.07
N PRO A 217 -0.18 -30.55 10.38
CA PRO A 217 0.77 -31.56 9.91
C PRO A 217 1.90 -30.99 9.02
N ARG A 218 1.60 -29.97 8.20
CA ARG A 218 2.60 -29.32 7.34
C ARG A 218 3.64 -28.60 8.18
N MET A 219 3.19 -27.88 9.20
CA MET A 219 4.06 -27.12 10.10
C MET A 219 4.84 -28.04 11.04
N LYS A 220 4.26 -29.17 11.49
CA LYS A 220 4.99 -30.25 12.17
C LYS A 220 6.10 -30.84 11.28
N ARG A 221 5.82 -31.13 10.01
CA ARG A 221 6.80 -31.64 9.04
C ARG A 221 7.93 -30.64 8.79
N TYR A 222 7.59 -29.36 8.58
CA TYR A 222 8.57 -28.30 8.36
C TYR A 222 9.50 -28.12 9.57
N ARG A 223 8.96 -28.11 10.80
CA ARG A 223 9.76 -28.07 12.03
C ARG A 223 10.73 -29.26 12.14
N ARG A 224 10.27 -30.49 11.82
CA ARG A 224 11.15 -31.68 11.79
C ARG A 224 12.27 -31.54 10.76
N TRP A 225 11.98 -30.99 9.57
CA TRP A 225 12.98 -30.77 8.52
C TRP A 225 14.00 -29.69 8.91
N MET A 226 13.54 -28.58 9.52
CA MET A 226 14.41 -27.54 10.08
C MET A 226 15.34 -28.12 11.16
N ASN A 227 14.81 -28.90 12.10
CA ASN A 227 15.60 -29.56 13.15
C ASN A 227 16.58 -30.60 12.60
N LYS A 228 16.32 -31.17 11.42
CA LYS A 228 17.22 -32.11 10.72
C LYS A 228 18.28 -31.41 9.84
N GLY A 229 18.39 -30.08 9.87
CA GLY A 229 19.48 -29.33 9.23
C GLY A 229 19.07 -28.42 8.06
N GLY A 230 17.78 -28.30 7.76
CA GLY A 230 17.26 -27.31 6.82
C GLY A 230 17.90 -27.38 5.41
N PRO A 231 17.90 -26.28 4.64
CA PRO A 231 18.37 -26.27 3.25
C PRO A 231 19.90 -26.22 3.10
N GLY A 232 20.67 -26.35 4.19
CA GLY A 232 22.12 -26.13 4.21
C GLY A 232 22.96 -27.31 4.71
N ARG A 233 22.38 -28.47 5.00
CA ARG A 233 23.18 -29.65 5.41
C ARG A 233 23.66 -30.40 4.16
N ILE A 234 24.95 -30.22 3.82
CA ILE A 234 25.69 -31.19 3.01
C ILE A 234 25.91 -32.37 3.95
N THR A 235 25.07 -33.41 3.86
CA THR A 235 25.32 -34.67 4.55
C THR A 235 26.48 -35.36 3.83
N PHE A 236 27.68 -35.30 4.42
CA PHE A 236 28.68 -36.33 4.19
C PHE A 236 28.20 -37.52 5.02
N ASP A 237 27.47 -38.43 4.38
CA ASP A 237 27.22 -39.74 4.97
C ASP A 237 28.57 -40.47 4.94
N GLU A 238 29.10 -40.82 6.12
CA GLU A 238 30.29 -41.68 6.26
C GLU A 238 29.85 -43.12 5.95
N ASP A 239 30.40 -43.69 4.87
CA ASP A 239 30.35 -45.13 4.54
C ASP A 239 31.08 -45.97 5.60
#